data_AF-A0A820Q6E6-F1
#
_entry.id   AF-A0A820Q6E6-F1
#
_cell.length_a   1.000
_cell.length_b   1.000
_cell.length_c   1.000
_cell.angle_alpha   90.00
_cell.angle_beta   90.00
_cell.angle_gamma   90.00
#
_symmetry.space_group_name_H-M   'P 1'
#
loop_
_entity.id
_entity.type
_entity.pdbx_description
1 polymer ?
#
loop_
_entity_poly.entity_id
_entity_poly.type
_entity_poly.pdbx_seq_one_letter_code
_entity_poly.pdbx_strand_id
1 'polypeptide(L)'
;ALKSGRVAALLNPPESDRKHKKVENDDLDSYDYDLIVIGGGSGGLACSKEARSFEKKVCVLDFVKPTPIGTTWGLGGTCFNVGCIPKKLMHQASL
;
A
#
# COMPACT_ATOMS: atom_id res chain seq x y z
N ALA A 1 10.29 -10.30 -18.80
CA ALA A 1 11.05 -10.26 -17.54
C ALA A 1 10.54 -9.12 -16.65
N LEU A 2 9.41 -9.35 -15.97
CA LEU A 2 9.02 -8.60 -14.76
C LEU A 2 9.96 -9.06 -13.65
N LYS A 3 10.98 -8.29 -13.30
CA LYS A 3 11.81 -8.57 -12.12
C LYS A 3 11.90 -7.28 -11.30
N SER A 4 11.24 -7.32 -10.14
CA SER A 4 11.23 -6.32 -9.04
C SER A 4 10.16 -5.22 -9.00
N GLY A 5 9.04 -5.33 -9.73
CA GLY A 5 7.84 -4.53 -9.47
C GLY A 5 6.87 -5.28 -8.55
N ARG A 6 7.05 -5.21 -7.23
CA ARG A 6 6.07 -5.78 -6.29
C ARG A 6 4.87 -4.84 -6.18
N VAL A 7 3.91 -5.00 -7.08
CA VAL A 7 2.56 -4.42 -6.93
C VAL A 7 1.88 -5.17 -5.79
N ALA A 8 1.68 -4.53 -4.63
CA ALA A 8 0.88 -5.09 -3.54
C ALA A 8 -0.59 -4.72 -3.77
N ALA A 9 -1.24 -5.41 -4.71
CA ALA A 9 -2.68 -5.29 -4.90
C ALA A 9 -3.40 -6.53 -4.33
N LEU A 10 -4.62 -6.28 -3.82
CA LEU A 10 -5.69 -7.22 -3.49
C LEU A 10 -5.90 -7.53 -2.00
N LEU A 11 -6.36 -6.52 -1.23
CA LEU A 11 -7.38 -6.80 -0.21
C LEU A 11 -8.74 -6.83 -0.92
N ASN A 12 -9.07 -7.98 -1.51
CA ASN A 12 -10.36 -8.19 -2.16
C ASN A 12 -11.50 -8.03 -1.14
N PRO A 13 -12.64 -7.44 -1.53
CA PRO A 13 -13.83 -7.52 -0.70
C PRO A 13 -14.34 -8.96 -0.57
N PRO A 14 -14.91 -9.33 0.59
CA PRO A 14 -15.65 -10.58 0.72
C PRO A 14 -16.78 -10.59 -0.33
N GLU A 15 -17.00 -11.76 -0.91
CA GLU A 15 -17.76 -11.97 -2.15
C GLU A 15 -19.28 -11.65 -2.02
N SER A 16 -19.77 -11.29 -0.83
CA SER A 16 -21.19 -11.14 -0.50
C SER A 16 -21.82 -9.79 -0.85
N ASP A 17 -21.04 -8.72 -1.04
CA ASP A 17 -21.58 -7.35 -0.94
C ASP A 17 -21.83 -6.66 -2.30
N ARG A 18 -22.06 -7.46 -3.37
CA ARG A 18 -22.29 -6.95 -4.74
C ARG A 18 -23.67 -6.32 -4.96
N LYS A 19 -24.28 -5.63 -3.98
CA LYS A 19 -25.61 -4.99 -4.14
C LYS A 19 -25.77 -3.67 -3.38
N HIS A 20 -25.49 -2.55 -4.07
CA HIS A 20 -26.00 -1.16 -3.96
C HIS A 20 -24.82 -0.20 -4.25
N LYS A 21 -24.89 0.81 -5.12
CA LYS A 21 -25.97 1.76 -5.44
C LYS A 21 -25.69 2.42 -6.81
N LYS A 22 -26.75 2.58 -7.60
CA LYS A 22 -26.78 3.33 -8.88
C LYS A 22 -26.60 4.82 -8.59
N VAL A 23 -25.61 5.47 -9.21
CA VAL A 23 -25.57 6.93 -9.42
C VAL A 23 -25.24 7.11 -10.89
N GLU A 24 -26.22 7.62 -11.64
CA GLU A 24 -26.10 7.94 -13.06
C GLU A 24 -25.28 9.23 -13.23
N ASN A 25 -24.17 9.10 -13.96
CA ASN A 25 -23.60 10.08 -14.87
C ASN A 25 -22.85 9.25 -15.91
N ASP A 26 -23.41 9.18 -17.12
CA ASP A 26 -22.79 8.48 -18.25
C ASP A 26 -21.60 9.27 -18.80
N ASP A 27 -20.57 8.51 -19.20
CA ASP A 27 -19.40 8.86 -20.00
C ASP A 27 -18.24 9.61 -19.32
N LEU A 28 -17.43 8.86 -18.55
CA LEU A 28 -15.95 8.88 -18.52
C LEU A 28 -15.50 7.62 -17.73
N ASP A 29 -14.86 6.67 -18.41
CA ASP A 29 -14.25 5.41 -17.95
C ASP A 29 -14.39 5.08 -16.44
N SER A 30 -15.15 4.02 -16.11
CA SER A 30 -15.21 3.53 -14.72
C SER A 30 -13.80 3.15 -14.25
N TYR A 31 -13.26 3.89 -13.28
CA TYR A 31 -11.97 3.55 -12.70
C TYR A 31 -12.00 2.19 -12.01
N ASP A 32 -10.95 1.41 -12.18
CA ASP A 32 -10.82 0.10 -11.53
C ASP A 32 -10.78 0.21 -10.00
N TYR A 33 -10.39 1.34 -9.41
CA TYR A 33 -10.21 1.51 -7.98
C TYR A 33 -10.84 2.83 -7.51
N ASP A 34 -11.39 2.82 -6.29
CA ASP A 34 -11.90 4.01 -5.62
C ASP A 34 -10.76 4.86 -5.04
N LEU A 35 -9.64 4.23 -4.69
CA LEU A 35 -8.45 4.90 -4.13
C LEU A 35 -7.18 4.20 -4.60
N ILE A 36 -6.21 4.97 -5.09
CA ILE A 36 -4.84 4.51 -5.36
C ILE A 36 -3.89 5.23 -4.40
N VAL A 37 -3.18 4.46 -3.58
CA VAL A 37 -2.17 4.96 -2.66
C VAL A 37 -0.79 4.68 -3.23
N ILE A 38 -0.02 5.76 -3.47
CA ILE A 38 1.35 5.68 -3.96
C ILE A 38 2.30 5.82 -2.77
N GLY A 39 2.89 4.69 -2.36
CA GLY A 39 3.81 4.55 -1.25
C GLY A 39 3.26 3.65 -0.14
N GLY A 40 3.84 2.46 0.02
CA GLY A 40 3.48 1.47 1.05
C GLY A 40 4.19 1.68 2.39
N GLY A 41 4.37 2.95 2.78
CA GLY A 41 4.89 3.33 4.10
C GLY A 41 3.82 3.33 5.17
N SER A 42 4.20 3.72 6.40
CA SER A 42 3.27 3.78 7.54
C SER A 42 1.99 4.58 7.25
N GLY A 43 2.12 5.76 6.65
CA GLY A 43 0.98 6.60 6.28
C GLY A 43 0.12 5.98 5.17
N GLY A 44 0.74 5.47 4.11
CA GLY A 44 0.02 4.89 2.98
C GLY A 44 -0.73 3.61 3.34
N LEU A 45 -0.09 2.71 4.09
CA LEU A 45 -0.75 1.49 4.58
C LEU A 45 -1.87 1.79 5.58
N ALA A 46 -1.67 2.78 6.48
CA ALA A 46 -2.72 3.19 7.41
C ALA A 46 -3.94 3.77 6.68
N CYS A 47 -3.71 4.69 5.74
CA CYS A 47 -4.75 5.26 4.89
C CYS A 47 -5.49 4.18 4.09
N SER A 48 -4.75 3.24 3.50
CA SER A 48 -5.34 2.16 2.70
C SER A 48 -6.22 1.23 3.54
N LYS A 49 -5.75 0.89 4.74
CA LYS A 49 -6.50 0.05 5.68
C LYS A 49 -7.78 0.76 6.12
N GLU A 50 -7.71 2.06 6.39
CA GLU A 50 -8.87 2.86 6.78
C GLU A 50 -9.86 3.01 5.61
N ALA A 51 -9.40 3.34 4.41
CA ALA A 51 -10.29 3.40 3.24
C ALA A 51 -10.99 2.06 2.96
N ARG A 52 -10.32 0.94 3.22
CA ARG A 52 -10.91 -0.39 3.11
C ARG A 52 -12.00 -0.66 4.18
N SER A 53 -11.92 -0.03 5.35
CA SER A 53 -12.97 -0.11 6.39
C SER A 53 -14.31 0.44 5.88
N PHE A 54 -14.26 1.41 4.98
CA PHE A 54 -15.41 2.00 4.27
C PHE A 54 -15.77 1.28 2.95
N GLU A 55 -15.39 0.01 2.81
CA GLU A 55 -15.72 -0.84 1.65
C GLU A 55 -15.21 -0.33 0.29
N LYS A 56 -14.20 0.55 0.29
CA LYS A 56 -13.59 1.05 -0.93
C LYS A 56 -12.63 0.03 -1.55
N LYS A 57 -12.60 -0.04 -2.88
CA LYS A 57 -11.62 -0.80 -3.65
C LYS A 57 -10.32 0.01 -3.72
N VAL A 58 -9.32 -0.41 -2.94
CA VAL A 58 -8.04 0.31 -2.78
C VAL A 58 -6.89 -0.42 -3.47
N CYS A 59 -6.07 0.30 -4.23
CA CYS A 59 -4.80 -0.17 -4.76
C CYS A 59 -3.64 0.49 -4.00
N VAL A 60 -2.64 -0.30 -3.58
CA VAL A 60 -1.42 0.24 -2.95
C VAL A 60 -0.22 -0.08 -3.83
N LEU A 61 0.49 0.96 -4.24
CA LEU A 61 1.69 0.85 -5.05
C LEU A 61 2.89 1.17 -4.18
N ASP A 62 3.78 0.21 -3.98
CA ASP A 62 5.03 0.42 -3.25
C ASP A 62 6.21 -0.03 -4.09
N PHE A 63 7.21 0.86 -4.20
CA PHE A 63 8.45 0.56 -4.89
C PHE A 63 9.61 1.22 -4.15
N VAL A 64 10.57 0.40 -3.77
CA VAL A 64 11.79 0.85 -3.12
C VAL A 64 12.88 0.94 -4.18
N LYS A 65 13.20 2.17 -4.60
CA LYS A 65 14.36 2.43 -5.44
C LYS A 65 15.63 1.96 -4.70
N PRO A 66 16.44 1.06 -5.29
CA PRO A 66 17.68 0.64 -4.65
C PRO A 66 18.62 1.82 -4.36
N THR A 67 19.38 1.73 -3.27
CA THR A 67 20.43 2.70 -2.95
C THR A 67 21.62 2.60 -3.93
N PRO A 68 22.58 3.53 -3.93
CA PRO A 68 23.75 3.45 -4.82
C PRO A 68 24.56 2.16 -4.69
N ILE A 69 24.54 1.51 -3.52
CA ILE A 69 25.20 0.23 -3.26
C ILE A 69 24.28 -0.98 -3.49
N GLY A 70 23.07 -0.77 -4.02
CA GLY A 70 22.13 -1.82 -4.39
C GLY A 70 21.24 -2.34 -3.26
N THR A 71 21.24 -1.73 -2.08
CA THR A 71 20.34 -2.15 -0.99
C THR A 71 18.89 -1.78 -1.30
N THR A 72 17.98 -2.71 -1.01
CA THR A 72 16.53 -2.54 -1.14
C THR A 72 15.86 -3.28 0.02
N TRP A 73 14.57 -3.08 0.21
CA TRP A 73 13.81 -3.68 1.30
C TRP A 73 12.35 -3.95 0.89
N GLY A 74 11.59 -4.56 1.79
CA GLY A 74 10.19 -4.93 1.55
C GLY A 74 9.18 -3.82 1.81
N LEU A 75 7.91 -4.19 1.80
CA LEU A 75 6.78 -3.32 2.15
C LEU A 75 6.92 -2.75 3.57
N GLY A 76 6.24 -1.64 3.87
CA GLY A 76 6.20 -1.01 5.20
C GLY A 76 6.98 0.31 5.28
N GLY A 77 7.70 0.66 4.22
CA GLY A 77 8.44 1.92 4.07
C GLY A 77 9.57 2.11 5.07
N THR A 78 10.00 3.37 5.22
CA THR A 78 11.21 3.74 5.97
C THR A 78 11.16 3.33 7.43
N CYS A 79 10.06 3.67 8.13
CA CYS A 79 9.95 3.46 9.58
C CYS A 79 10.19 2.00 9.98
N PHE A 80 9.65 1.06 9.20
CA PHE A 80 9.78 -0.37 9.43
C PHE A 80 11.15 -0.92 9.01
N ASN A 81 11.62 -0.56 7.81
CA ASN A 81 12.77 -1.23 7.21
C ASN A 81 14.12 -0.59 7.55
N VAL A 82 14.20 0.74 7.60
CA VAL A 82 15.48 1.48 7.70
C VAL A 82 15.38 2.74 8.58
N GLY A 83 14.40 2.77 9.47
CA GLY A 83 14.05 3.95 10.28
C GLY A 83 13.85 3.59 11.74
N CYS A 84 12.72 4.02 12.30
CA CYS A 84 12.47 3.95 13.74
C CYS A 84 12.62 2.55 14.34
N ILE A 85 12.13 1.49 13.67
CA ILE A 85 12.17 0.12 14.19
C ILE A 85 13.61 -0.39 14.32
N PRO A 86 14.41 -0.52 13.24
CA PRO A 86 15.79 -0.98 13.37
C PRO A 86 16.64 -0.02 14.21
N LYS A 87 16.42 1.30 14.11
CA LYS A 87 17.10 2.29 14.96
C LYS A 87 16.87 2.00 16.44
N LYS A 88 15.62 1.76 16.86
CA LYS A 88 15.29 1.52 18.27
C LYS A 88 15.87 0.18 18.75
N LEU A 89 15.86 -0.86 17.92
CA LEU A 89 16.46 -2.15 18.24
C LEU A 89 17.99 -2.06 18.42
N MET A 90 18.68 -1.35 17.53
CA MET A 90 20.13 -1.13 17.65
C MET A 90 20.48 -0.34 18.91
N HIS A 91 19.71 0.69 19.22
CA HIS A 91 19.90 1.44 20.46
C HIS A 91 19.70 0.55 21.69
N GLN A 92 18.66 -0.28 21.70
CA GLN A 92 18.42 -1.20 22.81
C GLN A 92 19.55 -2.23 22.98
N ALA A 93 20.15 -2.69 21.88
CA ALA A 93 21.27 -3.64 21.91
C ALA A 93 22.59 -3.01 22.40
N SER A 94 22.68 -1.67 22.43
CA SER A 94 23.86 -0.94 22.92
C SER A 94 23.83 -0.65 24.42
N LEU A 95 22.71 -0.95 25.09
CA LEU A 95 22.53 -0.86 26.54
C LEU A 95 22.89 -2.20 27.20
#